data_AF-A0AAE1L9N1-F1
#
_entry.id   AF-A0AAE1L9N1-F1
#
_cell.length_a   1.000
_cell.length_b   1.000
_cell.length_c   1.000
_cell.angle_alpha   90.00
_cell.angle_beta   90.00
_cell.angle_gamma   90.00
#
_symmetry.space_group_name_H-M   'P 1'
#
loop_
_entity.id
_entity.type
_entity.pdbx_description
1 polymer ?
#
loop_
_entity_poly.entity_id
_entity_poly.type
_entity_poly.pdbx_seq_one_letter_code
_entity_poly.pdbx_strand_id
1 'polypeptide(L)'
;MAPNVTSTTTLFLAEAAVCPPSTLATLRRPSSATMPSMTPVAKTVLSPVTPTATATAAAATTVTAGAQPARPAPEPYAWKIVWRNVLAFVYLHYAALRGLFLFFTGGIMFPTYMWSILLLTLSSQGITAGAHRLWAHRAYKAKLPLRIFLMLCQTLAFQNHIYEWVRDHRVHHKFTDTDADPHNASRGFFFSHMGWLMVRKHPDVRRKGAGVDMSDLDQDSVVMFQKKTFVVLMPMIAFLLPAYIPYKMWGESFWGAFYVSSMLRYVISLHGTWLVNSAAHIWGMRPIDKEISPTENYFVAHVAFGEGWHNYHHVFPWDYKAAELGNYYGNLTTAMLDFMAWIGQAYDLKTVSKEMVERRAARTGDGTHSSVSGHDHHQNQHNHHHHHHHGDEVWGWGDKDMPQEDVLGATIIKKSD
;
A
#
# COMPACT_ATOMS: atom_id res chain seq x y z
N MET A 1 48.21 15.41 22.28
CA MET A 1 46.97 15.19 23.05
C MET A 1 45.90 16.11 22.49
N ALA A 2 44.95 15.56 21.76
CA ALA A 2 43.76 16.25 21.27
C ALA A 2 42.63 15.21 21.24
N PRO A 3 41.45 15.45 21.84
CA PRO A 3 40.37 14.48 21.80
C PRO A 3 39.48 14.71 20.58
N ASN A 4 39.21 13.62 19.86
CA ASN A 4 38.21 13.52 18.80
C ASN A 4 36.81 13.62 19.40
N VAL A 5 35.98 14.48 18.81
CA VAL A 5 34.54 14.59 19.06
C VAL A 5 33.82 13.82 17.96
N THR A 6 33.31 12.63 18.26
CA THR A 6 32.32 11.94 17.42
C THR A 6 30.93 12.16 18.00
N SER A 7 30.20 13.11 17.40
CA SER A 7 28.81 13.40 17.71
C SER A 7 27.92 12.27 17.19
N THR A 8 27.29 11.56 18.12
CA THR A 8 26.23 10.58 17.89
C THR A 8 24.95 11.25 18.33
N THR A 9 23.95 11.47 17.45
CA THR A 9 22.50 11.57 17.74
C THR A 9 21.76 11.93 16.43
N THR A 10 20.61 11.28 16.20
CA THR A 10 19.54 11.58 15.20
C THR A 10 19.43 10.58 14.03
N LEU A 11 18.89 9.40 14.30
CA LEU A 11 18.27 8.55 13.27
C LEU A 11 17.00 7.89 13.84
N PHE A 12 15.89 8.64 13.83
CA PHE A 12 14.63 8.20 14.40
C PHE A 12 13.71 7.70 13.28
N LEU A 13 13.30 6.43 13.38
CA LEU A 13 12.25 5.73 12.61
C LEU A 13 12.59 5.14 11.23
N ALA A 14 13.48 5.70 10.41
CA ALA A 14 13.74 5.15 9.06
C ALA A 14 14.41 3.74 9.05
N GLU A 15 15.21 3.41 10.07
CA GLU A 15 15.90 2.12 10.17
C GLU A 15 15.07 0.99 10.80
N ALA A 16 13.80 1.21 11.11
CA ALA A 16 12.98 0.18 11.75
C ALA A 16 12.35 -0.85 10.83
N ALA A 17 12.26 -0.54 9.54
CA ALA A 17 11.83 -1.48 8.52
C ALA A 17 13.01 -2.15 7.77
N VAL A 18 14.24 -1.67 7.96
CA VAL A 18 15.42 -2.15 7.21
C VAL A 18 16.31 -3.02 8.11
N CYS A 19 16.47 -4.29 7.72
CA CYS A 19 17.52 -5.17 8.24
C CYS A 19 18.81 -4.89 7.46
N PRO A 20 20.02 -4.93 8.06
CA PRO A 20 21.25 -4.70 7.32
C PRO A 20 21.51 -5.83 6.31
N PRO A 21 22.23 -5.55 5.20
CA PRO A 21 22.57 -6.59 4.24
C PRO A 21 23.61 -7.55 4.85
N SER A 22 23.20 -8.78 5.16
CA SER A 22 24.13 -9.85 5.52
C SER A 22 24.80 -10.40 4.24
N THR A 23 26.09 -10.13 4.11
CA THR A 23 27.13 -10.91 3.40
C THR A 23 26.64 -11.94 2.39
N LEU A 24 26.61 -11.56 1.11
CA LEU A 24 26.54 -12.47 -0.03
C LEU A 24 27.82 -13.31 -0.10
N ALA A 25 27.70 -14.59 0.26
CA ALA A 25 28.70 -15.59 -0.09
C ALA A 25 28.73 -15.80 -1.61
N THR A 26 29.94 -15.87 -2.13
CA THR A 26 30.33 -15.87 -3.54
C THR A 26 29.85 -17.15 -4.24
N LEU A 27 28.88 -17.06 -5.15
CA LEU A 27 28.55 -18.16 -6.08
C LEU A 27 29.38 -17.99 -7.36
N ARG A 28 30.41 -18.83 -7.50
CA ARG A 28 31.21 -18.99 -8.72
C ARG A 28 30.38 -19.65 -9.84
N ARG A 29 30.49 -19.12 -11.05
CA ARG A 29 30.08 -19.77 -12.32
C ARG A 29 30.94 -21.01 -12.59
N PRO A 30 30.39 -22.10 -13.17
CA PRO A 30 31.22 -23.15 -13.77
C PRO A 30 31.56 -22.79 -15.23
N SER A 31 32.83 -22.92 -15.60
CA SER A 31 33.31 -22.89 -16.99
C SER A 31 33.49 -24.30 -17.55
N SER A 32 33.15 -24.42 -18.84
CA SER A 32 33.59 -25.38 -19.85
C SER A 32 34.56 -26.52 -19.47
N ALA A 33 34.19 -27.76 -19.81
CA ALA A 33 35.13 -28.83 -20.14
C ALA A 33 34.52 -29.83 -21.14
N THR A 34 35.00 -29.73 -22.38
CA THR A 34 35.44 -30.75 -23.35
C THR A 34 34.90 -32.20 -23.30
N MET A 35 34.42 -32.66 -24.47
CA MET A 35 34.10 -34.05 -24.83
C MET A 35 35.34 -34.96 -24.98
N PRO A 36 35.15 -36.29 -24.92
CA PRO A 36 35.77 -37.15 -25.93
C PRO A 36 34.92 -38.33 -26.46
N SER A 37 34.95 -38.46 -27.79
CA SER A 37 35.09 -39.63 -28.71
C SER A 37 34.44 -41.00 -28.45
N MET A 38 33.80 -41.50 -29.53
CA MET A 38 33.27 -42.86 -29.79
C MET A 38 34.38 -43.92 -30.01
N THR A 39 34.23 -45.20 -29.67
CA THR A 39 33.71 -46.39 -30.44
C THR A 39 34.41 -47.67 -29.86
N PRO A 40 34.13 -48.95 -30.26
CA PRO A 40 33.01 -49.54 -31.02
C PRO A 40 32.39 -50.83 -30.38
N VAL A 41 31.38 -51.32 -31.10
CA VAL A 41 30.51 -52.51 -30.94
C VAL A 41 31.23 -53.87 -30.97
N ALA A 42 30.69 -54.87 -30.24
CA ALA A 42 30.81 -56.29 -30.58
C ALA A 42 29.44 -56.99 -30.57
N LYS A 43 29.14 -57.72 -31.66
CA LYS A 43 28.01 -58.64 -31.88
C LYS A 43 28.17 -59.87 -30.95
N THR A 44 27.18 -60.72 -30.66
CA THR A 44 26.68 -61.77 -31.59
C THR A 44 25.61 -62.68 -30.91
N VAL A 45 24.75 -63.26 -31.76
CA VAL A 45 23.97 -64.53 -31.69
C VAL A 45 22.58 -64.53 -31.03
N LEU A 46 21.65 -65.10 -31.81
CA LEU A 46 20.20 -65.30 -31.64
C LEU A 46 19.86 -66.78 -31.38
N SER A 47 18.69 -67.00 -30.76
CA SER A 47 17.74 -68.14 -30.90
C SER A 47 17.93 -69.42 -30.03
N PRO A 48 16.87 -70.24 -29.76
CA PRO A 48 15.40 -69.97 -29.73
C PRO A 48 14.58 -70.75 -28.63
N VAL A 49 13.23 -70.57 -28.67
CA VAL A 49 12.10 -71.40 -28.11
C VAL A 49 11.92 -71.40 -26.56
N THR A 50 10.74 -71.41 -25.90
CA THR A 50 9.33 -71.79 -26.17
C THR A 50 8.43 -71.16 -25.08
N PRO A 51 7.15 -70.81 -25.32
CA PRO A 51 6.26 -70.33 -24.27
C PRO A 51 5.62 -71.51 -23.52
N THR A 52 5.69 -71.52 -22.19
CA THR A 52 4.89 -72.43 -21.36
C THR A 52 4.04 -71.61 -20.40
N ALA A 53 2.75 -71.57 -20.69
CA ALA A 53 1.74 -71.05 -19.79
C ALA A 53 1.63 -72.00 -18.58
N THR A 54 1.81 -71.47 -17.37
CA THR A 54 1.31 -72.12 -16.16
C THR A 54 0.63 -71.05 -15.32
N ALA A 55 -0.69 -71.18 -15.21
CA ALA A 55 -1.50 -70.38 -14.31
C ALA A 55 -1.27 -70.87 -12.88
N THR A 56 -0.81 -69.98 -12.01
CA THR A 56 -0.95 -70.13 -10.56
C THR A 56 -1.40 -68.80 -9.98
N ALA A 57 -2.63 -68.81 -9.47
CA ALA A 57 -3.21 -67.74 -8.69
C ALA A 57 -2.46 -67.60 -7.35
N ALA A 58 -1.96 -66.40 -7.04
CA ALA A 58 -1.57 -66.05 -5.68
C ALA A 58 -1.61 -64.52 -5.48
N ALA A 59 -2.50 -64.11 -4.58
CA ALA A 59 -2.55 -62.86 -3.82
C ALA A 59 -2.44 -61.53 -4.60
N ALA A 60 -3.59 -60.90 -4.85
CA ALA A 60 -3.67 -59.47 -5.02
C ALA A 60 -3.14 -58.78 -3.75
N THR A 61 -1.91 -58.30 -3.81
CA THR A 61 -1.37 -57.40 -2.78
C THR A 61 -1.97 -56.03 -3.06
N THR A 62 -2.99 -55.66 -2.30
CA THR A 62 -3.49 -54.29 -2.26
C THR A 62 -2.35 -53.40 -1.78
N VAL A 63 -1.65 -52.76 -2.72
CA VAL A 63 -0.74 -51.66 -2.40
C VAL A 63 -1.62 -50.54 -1.85
N THR A 64 -1.73 -50.49 -0.52
CA THR A 64 -2.23 -49.31 0.17
C THR A 64 -1.26 -48.20 -0.15
N ALA A 65 -1.67 -47.29 -1.04
CA ALA A 65 -0.98 -46.04 -1.25
C ALA A 65 -0.91 -45.35 0.12
N GLY A 66 0.27 -45.37 0.75
CA GLY A 66 0.50 -44.70 2.01
C GLY A 66 0.14 -43.24 1.83
N ALA A 67 -0.92 -42.80 2.52
CA ALA A 67 -1.26 -41.40 2.61
C ALA A 67 -0.02 -40.67 3.12
N GLN A 68 0.51 -39.75 2.31
CA GLN A 68 1.56 -38.85 2.79
C GLN A 68 1.01 -38.16 4.04
N PRO A 69 1.76 -38.10 5.15
CA PRO A 69 1.32 -37.39 6.33
C PRO A 69 1.01 -35.95 5.91
N ALA A 70 -0.23 -35.52 6.17
CA ALA A 70 -0.67 -34.16 5.91
C ALA A 70 0.38 -33.20 6.49
N ARG A 71 0.86 -32.27 5.68
CA ARG A 71 1.81 -31.25 6.13
C ARG A 71 1.19 -30.58 7.36
N PRO A 72 1.88 -30.53 8.50
CA PRO A 72 1.32 -29.89 9.69
C PRO A 72 0.89 -28.47 9.32
N ALA A 73 -0.29 -28.08 9.79
CA ALA A 73 -0.78 -26.72 9.60
C ALA A 73 0.32 -25.74 10.07
N PRO A 74 0.61 -24.68 9.31
CA PRO A 74 1.63 -23.73 9.72
C PRO A 74 1.30 -23.19 11.11
N GLU A 75 2.26 -23.29 12.03
CA GLU A 75 2.15 -22.73 13.38
C GLU A 75 1.75 -21.25 13.31
N PRO A 76 0.86 -20.77 14.19
CA PRO A 76 0.44 -19.38 14.22
C PRO A 76 1.66 -18.45 14.32
N TYR A 77 1.76 -17.44 13.46
CA TYR A 77 2.89 -16.52 13.48
C TYR A 77 2.98 -15.75 14.80
N ALA A 78 4.06 -15.98 15.55
CA ALA A 78 4.35 -15.24 16.77
C ALA A 78 4.83 -13.81 16.47
N TRP A 79 4.14 -12.81 17.05
CA TRP A 79 4.48 -11.41 16.87
C TRP A 79 5.82 -11.06 17.51
N LYS A 80 6.72 -10.46 16.72
CA LYS A 80 8.02 -9.98 17.19
C LYS A 80 7.97 -8.47 17.36
N ILE A 81 7.78 -8.01 18.59
CA ILE A 81 7.68 -6.59 18.93
C ILE A 81 9.01 -5.87 18.67
N VAL A 82 8.93 -4.70 18.05
CA VAL A 82 10.04 -3.78 17.82
C VAL A 82 9.96 -2.66 18.86
N TRP A 83 10.53 -2.89 20.04
CA TRP A 83 10.42 -1.98 21.20
C TRP A 83 10.89 -0.55 20.92
N ARG A 84 11.88 -0.37 20.03
CA ARG A 84 12.27 0.98 19.57
C ARG A 84 11.09 1.76 18.99
N ASN A 85 10.24 1.11 18.19
CA ASN A 85 9.10 1.77 17.55
C ASN A 85 8.02 2.07 18.57
N VAL A 86 7.78 1.15 19.50
CA VAL A 86 6.86 1.37 20.63
C VAL A 86 7.27 2.62 21.41
N LEU A 87 8.54 2.72 21.82
CA LEU A 87 9.05 3.88 22.56
C LEU A 87 8.97 5.18 21.73
N ALA A 88 9.26 5.11 20.43
CA ALA A 88 9.15 6.26 19.54
C ALA A 88 7.70 6.73 19.40
N PHE A 89 6.73 5.82 19.27
CA PHE A 89 5.31 6.18 19.25
C PHE A 89 4.85 6.74 20.60
N VAL A 90 5.28 6.20 21.73
CA VAL A 90 4.96 6.76 23.05
C VAL A 90 5.45 8.21 23.15
N TYR A 91 6.70 8.47 22.75
CA TYR A 91 7.24 9.83 22.73
C TYR A 91 6.48 10.75 21.77
N LEU A 92 6.20 10.27 20.56
CA LEU A 92 5.49 11.02 19.52
C LEU A 92 4.10 11.48 20.02
N HIS A 93 3.33 10.56 20.61
CA HIS A 93 1.99 10.89 21.12
C HIS A 93 2.07 11.79 22.37
N TYR A 94 3.06 11.61 23.24
CA TYR A 94 3.30 12.54 24.35
C TYR A 94 3.59 13.96 23.86
N ALA A 95 4.47 14.11 22.86
CA ALA A 95 4.80 15.40 22.27
C ALA A 95 3.59 16.03 21.57
N ALA A 96 2.75 15.23 20.90
CA ALA A 96 1.50 15.70 20.32
C ALA A 96 0.49 16.13 21.38
N LEU A 97 0.35 15.42 22.51
CA LEU A 97 -0.50 15.85 23.63
C LEU A 97 -0.03 17.19 24.21
N ARG A 98 1.28 17.43 24.27
CA ARG A 98 1.82 18.75 24.64
C ARG A 98 1.42 19.82 23.63
N GLY A 99 1.49 19.51 22.33
CA GLY A 99 1.01 20.40 21.27
C GLY A 99 -0.49 20.68 21.40
N LEU A 100 -1.30 19.65 21.69
CA LEU A 100 -2.74 19.76 21.87
C LEU A 100 -3.10 20.66 23.06
N PHE A 101 -2.38 20.50 24.17
CA PHE A 101 -2.51 21.38 25.33
C PHE A 101 -2.25 22.84 24.93
N LEU A 102 -1.12 23.13 24.28
CA LEU A 102 -0.78 24.49 23.83
C LEU A 102 -1.81 25.05 22.84
N PHE A 103 -2.35 24.20 21.98
CA PHE A 103 -3.38 24.55 21.00
C PHE A 103 -4.67 25.02 21.67
N PHE A 104 -5.10 24.38 22.76
CA PHE A 104 -6.35 24.75 23.44
C PHE A 104 -6.20 25.81 24.54
N THR A 105 -5.02 25.95 25.14
CA THR A 105 -4.79 26.96 26.19
C THR A 105 -4.39 28.33 25.65
N GLY A 106 -4.40 28.54 24.33
CA GLY A 106 -3.96 29.79 23.71
C GLY A 106 -2.45 30.04 23.83
N GLY A 107 -1.66 28.97 24.01
CA GLY A 107 -0.20 29.04 24.20
C GLY A 107 0.59 29.26 22.92
N ILE A 108 -0.09 29.47 21.78
CA ILE A 108 0.50 29.74 20.46
C ILE A 108 -0.27 30.85 19.73
N MET A 109 0.43 31.53 18.83
CA MET A 109 -0.08 32.64 18.05
C MET A 109 -1.03 32.18 16.94
N PHE A 110 -1.99 33.04 16.56
CA PHE A 110 -2.97 32.72 15.52
C PHE A 110 -2.36 32.24 14.18
N PRO A 111 -1.31 32.89 13.64
CA PRO A 111 -0.66 32.42 12.41
C PRO A 111 -0.08 31.01 12.51
N THR A 112 0.35 30.56 13.71
CA THR A 112 0.85 29.21 13.95
C THR A 112 -0.25 28.16 13.78
N TYR A 113 -1.50 28.46 14.15
CA TYR A 113 -2.64 27.57 13.88
C TYR A 113 -2.85 27.41 12.37
N MET A 114 -2.95 28.52 11.64
CA MET A 114 -3.20 28.49 10.19
C MET A 114 -2.07 27.82 9.43
N TRP A 115 -0.83 28.06 9.85
CA TRP A 115 0.35 27.37 9.33
C TRP A 115 0.28 25.86 9.53
N SER A 116 -0.13 25.40 10.72
CA SER A 116 -0.26 23.97 11.02
C SER A 116 -1.36 23.30 10.20
N ILE A 117 -2.49 23.99 9.97
CA ILE A 117 -3.56 23.50 9.09
C ILE A 117 -3.10 23.41 7.64
N LEU A 118 -2.37 24.43 7.15
CA LEU A 118 -1.79 24.39 5.81
C LEU A 118 -0.84 23.20 5.64
N LEU A 119 0.08 23.00 6.59
CA LEU A 119 1.01 21.86 6.57
C LEU A 119 0.29 20.52 6.65
N LEU A 120 -0.78 20.41 7.44
CA LEU A 120 -1.62 19.21 7.48
C LEU A 120 -2.18 18.91 6.09
N THR A 121 -2.85 19.88 5.46
CA THR A 121 -3.40 19.73 4.11
C THR A 121 -2.33 19.36 3.09
N LEU A 122 -1.20 20.05 3.08
CA LEU A 122 -0.08 19.75 2.18
C LEU A 122 0.46 18.33 2.41
N SER A 123 0.63 17.91 3.66
CA SER A 123 1.08 16.56 3.98
C SER A 123 0.10 15.49 3.50
N SER A 124 -1.21 15.71 3.70
CA SER A 124 -2.25 14.82 3.21
C SER A 124 -2.20 14.68 1.70
N GLN A 125 -2.07 15.78 0.93
CA GLN A 125 -1.96 15.73 -0.52
C GLN A 125 -0.70 15.00 -1.00
N GLY A 126 0.39 15.05 -0.24
CA GLY A 126 1.58 14.24 -0.49
C GLY A 126 1.32 12.73 -0.43
N ILE A 127 0.41 12.29 0.45
CA ILE A 127 -0.01 10.90 0.55
C ILE A 127 -1.08 10.59 -0.50
N THR A 128 -2.18 11.33 -0.52
CA THR A 128 -3.37 11.03 -1.33
C THR A 128 -3.13 11.28 -2.82
N ALA A 129 -2.90 12.53 -3.23
CA ALA A 129 -2.61 12.84 -4.64
C ALA A 129 -1.27 12.23 -5.08
N GLY A 130 -0.26 12.26 -4.21
CA GLY A 130 1.08 11.74 -4.48
C GLY A 130 1.21 10.22 -4.33
N ALA A 131 1.65 9.78 -3.14
CA ALA A 131 2.06 8.38 -2.89
C ALA A 131 1.02 7.36 -3.36
N HIS A 132 -0.25 7.65 -3.12
CA HIS A 132 -1.39 6.79 -3.39
C HIS A 132 -1.84 6.85 -4.85
N ARG A 133 -2.51 7.91 -5.28
CA ARG A 133 -3.17 7.95 -6.60
C ARG A 133 -2.19 8.08 -7.77
N LEU A 134 -1.11 8.84 -7.61
CA LEU A 134 -0.08 9.00 -8.66
C LEU A 134 0.86 7.81 -8.75
N TRP A 135 1.58 7.51 -7.67
CA TRP A 135 2.68 6.53 -7.72
C TRP A 135 2.21 5.10 -7.43
N ALA A 136 1.32 4.87 -6.47
CA ALA A 136 0.86 3.50 -6.20
C ALA A 136 -0.08 3.00 -7.29
N HIS A 137 -1.07 3.81 -7.68
CA HIS A 137 -2.14 3.37 -8.56
C HIS A 137 -2.02 3.80 -10.02
N ARG A 138 -1.13 4.74 -10.34
CA ARG A 138 -0.97 5.30 -11.70
C ARG A 138 -2.29 5.82 -12.29
N ALA A 139 -3.16 6.34 -11.43
CA ALA A 139 -4.51 6.77 -11.78
C ALA A 139 -4.51 8.05 -12.65
N TYR A 140 -3.41 8.79 -12.63
CA TYR A 140 -3.15 9.93 -13.52
C TYR A 140 -1.65 10.09 -13.79
N LYS A 141 -1.29 11.02 -14.67
CA LYS A 141 0.10 11.43 -14.91
C LYS A 141 0.31 12.88 -14.48
N ALA A 142 1.52 13.15 -13.98
CA ALA A 142 1.91 14.48 -13.51
C ALA A 142 3.17 14.97 -14.23
N LYS A 143 3.21 16.26 -14.54
CA LYS A 143 4.43 16.94 -15.01
C LYS A 143 5.45 17.07 -13.87
N LEU A 144 6.71 17.32 -14.24
CA LEU A 144 7.81 17.39 -13.29
C LEU A 144 7.57 18.37 -12.12
N PRO A 145 7.02 19.60 -12.31
CA PRO A 145 6.79 20.50 -11.18
C PRO A 145 5.83 19.93 -10.14
N LEU A 146 4.71 19.34 -10.58
CA LEU A 146 3.75 18.70 -9.68
C LEU A 146 4.34 17.47 -8.98
N ARG A 147 5.14 16.65 -9.68
CA ARG A 147 5.84 15.50 -9.08
C ARG A 147 6.80 15.93 -7.97
N ILE A 148 7.58 16.99 -8.19
CA ILE A 148 8.50 17.53 -7.18
C ILE A 148 7.71 18.08 -5.98
N PHE A 149 6.64 18.85 -6.25
CA PHE A 149 5.76 19.38 -5.20
C PHE A 149 5.18 18.26 -4.33
N LEU A 150 4.57 17.25 -4.95
CA LEU A 150 3.98 16.11 -4.23
C LEU A 150 5.03 15.31 -3.45
N MET A 151 6.26 15.20 -3.96
CA MET A 151 7.36 14.55 -3.26
C MET A 151 7.78 15.32 -1.99
N LEU A 152 7.82 16.64 -2.03
CA LEU A 152 8.08 17.48 -0.85
C LEU A 152 6.94 17.36 0.17
N CYS A 153 5.70 17.40 -0.30
CA CYS A 153 4.51 17.16 0.51
C CYS A 153 4.50 15.77 1.16
N GLN A 154 4.89 14.73 0.44
CA GLN A 154 5.01 13.37 0.98
C GLN A 154 6.12 13.29 2.04
N THR A 155 7.24 13.97 1.80
CA THR A 155 8.33 14.07 2.77
C THR A 155 7.89 14.77 4.05
N LEU A 156 7.05 15.81 3.94
CA LEU A 156 6.41 16.50 5.07
C LEU A 156 5.47 15.56 5.87
N ALA A 157 4.82 14.60 5.21
CA ALA A 157 3.92 13.63 5.84
C ALA A 157 4.63 12.52 6.61
N PHE A 158 5.88 12.21 6.27
CA PHE A 158 6.73 11.25 6.96
C PHE A 158 6.07 9.88 7.22
N GLN A 159 5.68 9.21 6.13
CA GLN A 159 5.14 7.85 6.16
C GLN A 159 6.04 6.90 5.34
N ASN A 160 7.33 6.85 5.69
CA ASN A 160 8.41 6.30 4.85
C ASN A 160 8.59 7.05 3.52
N HIS A 161 9.65 6.73 2.77
CA HIS A 161 9.85 7.29 1.43
C HIS A 161 8.86 6.67 0.44
N ILE A 162 8.52 7.40 -0.63
CA ILE A 162 7.51 7.01 -1.63
C ILE A 162 7.68 5.56 -2.10
N TYR A 163 8.92 5.15 -2.39
CA TYR A 163 9.20 3.80 -2.89
C TYR A 163 8.74 2.67 -1.95
N GLU A 164 8.91 2.83 -0.64
CA GLU A 164 8.50 1.79 0.33
C GLU A 164 7.00 1.86 0.58
N TRP A 165 6.45 3.07 0.68
CA TRP A 165 5.01 3.28 0.84
C TRP A 165 4.24 2.63 -0.32
N VAL A 166 4.66 2.90 -1.57
CA VAL A 166 4.02 2.33 -2.77
C VAL A 166 4.15 0.82 -2.82
N ARG A 167 5.32 0.25 -2.50
CA ARG A 167 5.49 -1.21 -2.45
C ARG A 167 4.51 -1.83 -1.47
N ASP A 168 4.46 -1.32 -0.25
CA ASP A 168 3.57 -1.86 0.79
C ASP A 168 2.09 -1.68 0.39
N HIS A 169 1.73 -0.56 -0.23
CA HIS A 169 0.36 -0.29 -0.69
C HIS A 169 -0.08 -1.19 -1.85
N ARG A 170 0.78 -1.41 -2.85
CA ARG A 170 0.49 -2.35 -3.94
C ARG A 170 0.37 -3.80 -3.43
N VAL A 171 1.15 -4.16 -2.41
CA VAL A 171 1.02 -5.47 -1.73
C VAL A 171 -0.30 -5.57 -0.98
N HIS A 172 -0.70 -4.51 -0.28
CA HIS A 172 -1.99 -4.45 0.41
C HIS A 172 -3.13 -4.72 -0.57
N HIS A 173 -3.20 -4.01 -1.70
CA HIS A 173 -4.25 -4.24 -2.71
C HIS A 173 -4.23 -5.61 -3.37
N LYS A 174 -3.07 -6.26 -3.50
CA LYS A 174 -2.96 -7.58 -4.14
C LYS A 174 -3.37 -8.73 -3.23
N PHE A 175 -3.30 -8.51 -1.93
CA PHE A 175 -3.37 -9.58 -0.93
C PHE A 175 -4.15 -9.13 0.31
N THR A 176 -5.19 -8.32 0.09
CA THR A 176 -5.95 -7.64 1.13
C THR A 176 -6.39 -8.62 2.22
N ASP A 177 -6.16 -8.26 3.48
CA ASP A 177 -6.50 -9.07 4.67
C ASP A 177 -5.92 -10.49 4.74
N THR A 178 -4.91 -10.80 3.92
CA THR A 178 -4.12 -12.03 4.08
C THR A 178 -2.88 -11.78 4.94
N ASP A 179 -2.11 -12.82 5.22
CA ASP A 179 -0.81 -12.72 5.88
C ASP A 179 0.25 -11.94 5.08
N ALA A 180 -0.01 -11.64 3.80
CA ALA A 180 0.84 -10.81 2.96
C ALA A 180 0.47 -9.32 3.02
N ASP A 181 -0.71 -8.97 3.54
CA ASP A 181 -1.10 -7.58 3.76
C ASP A 181 -0.31 -6.99 4.95
N PRO A 182 0.45 -5.89 4.76
CA PRO A 182 1.21 -5.25 5.84
C PRO A 182 0.34 -4.82 7.04
N HIS A 183 -0.92 -4.45 6.81
CA HIS A 183 -1.83 -3.90 7.82
C HIS A 183 -3.19 -4.62 7.81
N ASN A 184 -3.15 -5.94 7.58
CA ASN A 184 -4.28 -6.86 7.63
C ASN A 184 -5.30 -6.54 8.74
N ALA A 185 -6.50 -6.11 8.36
CA ALA A 185 -7.57 -5.71 9.27
C ALA A 185 -8.22 -6.89 10.00
N SER A 186 -8.12 -8.12 9.48
CA SER A 186 -8.59 -9.33 10.17
C SER A 186 -7.85 -9.60 11.50
N ARG A 187 -6.68 -8.98 11.69
CA ARG A 187 -5.92 -9.01 12.95
C ARG A 187 -6.40 -7.99 13.99
N GLY A 188 -7.48 -7.27 13.68
CA GLY A 188 -8.17 -6.34 14.56
C GLY A 188 -7.74 -4.89 14.40
N PHE A 189 -8.62 -3.99 14.85
CA PHE A 189 -8.49 -2.54 14.69
C PHE A 189 -7.12 -2.00 15.10
N PHE A 190 -6.62 -2.36 16.29
CA PHE A 190 -5.34 -1.82 16.77
C PHE A 190 -4.17 -2.24 15.87
N PHE A 191 -4.17 -3.48 15.37
CA PHE A 191 -3.13 -3.97 14.48
C PHE A 191 -3.10 -3.17 13.18
N SER A 192 -4.23 -3.05 12.49
CA SER A 192 -4.32 -2.34 11.21
C SER A 192 -4.17 -0.83 11.34
N HIS A 193 -4.56 -0.25 12.48
CA HIS A 193 -4.39 1.17 12.76
C HIS A 193 -2.92 1.55 12.98
N MET A 194 -2.24 0.94 13.96
CA MET A 194 -0.85 1.31 14.28
C MET A 194 0.02 0.15 14.75
N GLY A 195 -0.57 -0.96 15.19
CA GLY A 195 0.13 -2.12 15.75
C GLY A 195 1.11 -2.76 14.78
N TRP A 196 0.77 -2.79 13.48
CA TRP A 196 1.64 -3.33 12.44
C TRP A 196 2.99 -2.61 12.32
N LEU A 197 3.06 -1.33 12.70
CA LEU A 197 4.29 -0.53 12.73
C LEU A 197 5.18 -0.84 13.95
N MET A 198 4.65 -1.56 14.95
CA MET A 198 5.34 -1.90 16.18
C MET A 198 5.82 -3.36 16.23
N VAL A 199 5.56 -4.13 15.19
CA VAL A 199 6.00 -5.53 15.08
C VAL A 199 6.79 -5.76 13.78
N ARG A 200 7.55 -6.83 13.72
CA ARG A 200 8.14 -7.28 12.45
C ARG A 200 7.04 -7.77 11.52
N LYS A 201 7.06 -7.25 10.28
CA LYS A 201 6.19 -7.69 9.18
C LYS A 201 6.21 -9.22 9.05
N HIS A 202 5.06 -9.80 8.75
CA HIS A 202 4.95 -11.22 8.47
C HIS A 202 5.86 -11.60 7.27
N PRO A 203 6.49 -12.79 7.24
CA PRO A 203 7.36 -13.20 6.14
C PRO A 203 6.71 -13.11 4.76
N ASP A 204 5.39 -13.33 4.68
CA ASP A 204 4.66 -13.28 3.42
C ASP A 204 4.57 -11.88 2.83
N VAL A 205 4.55 -10.81 3.64
CA VAL A 205 4.62 -9.44 3.15
C VAL A 205 5.87 -9.24 2.30
N ARG A 206 7.02 -9.79 2.74
CA ARG A 206 8.28 -9.71 1.99
C ARG A 206 8.28 -10.62 0.76
N ARG A 207 7.81 -11.86 0.92
CA ARG A 207 7.80 -12.88 -0.14
C ARG A 207 6.90 -12.45 -1.30
N LYS A 208 5.69 -11.98 -1.01
CA LYS A 208 4.71 -11.52 -2.00
C LYS A 208 5.04 -10.13 -2.52
N GLY A 209 5.58 -9.24 -1.68
CA GLY A 209 6.05 -7.92 -2.11
C GLY A 209 7.20 -7.93 -3.09
N ALA A 210 8.00 -9.00 -3.16
CA ALA A 210 9.00 -9.17 -4.21
C ALA A 210 8.39 -9.46 -5.60
N GLY A 211 7.12 -9.85 -5.66
CA GLY A 211 6.41 -10.16 -6.91
C GLY A 211 5.58 -9.00 -7.47
N VAL A 212 5.48 -7.88 -6.76
CA VAL A 212 4.81 -6.67 -7.23
C VAL A 212 5.76 -5.88 -8.12
N ASP A 213 5.27 -5.43 -9.27
CA ASP A 213 6.05 -4.59 -10.18
C ASP A 213 6.35 -3.24 -9.50
N MET A 214 7.60 -2.81 -9.57
CA MET A 214 8.11 -1.53 -9.04
C MET A 214 9.00 -0.81 -10.07
N SER A 215 9.07 -1.33 -11.30
CA SER A 215 9.97 -0.87 -12.35
C SER A 215 9.68 0.57 -12.79
N ASP A 216 8.42 0.99 -12.71
CA ASP A 216 7.98 2.36 -12.97
C ASP A 216 8.56 3.34 -11.94
N LEU A 217 8.65 2.93 -10.68
CA LEU A 217 9.26 3.74 -9.61
C LEU A 217 10.79 3.74 -9.69
N ASP A 218 11.40 2.64 -10.11
CA ASP A 218 12.86 2.58 -10.34
C ASP A 218 13.28 3.55 -11.46
N GLN A 219 12.41 3.80 -12.44
CA GLN A 219 12.62 4.75 -13.54
C GLN A 219 12.22 6.19 -13.18
N ASP A 220 11.48 6.40 -12.08
CA ASP A 220 11.07 7.72 -11.62
C ASP A 220 12.22 8.42 -10.86
N SER A 221 12.89 9.37 -11.53
CA SER A 221 14.00 10.12 -10.94
C SER A 221 13.63 10.94 -9.69
N VAL A 222 12.38 11.38 -9.55
CA VAL A 222 11.91 12.14 -8.37
C VAL A 222 11.76 11.20 -7.17
N VAL A 223 11.16 10.03 -7.38
CA VAL A 223 11.01 8.99 -6.34
C VAL A 223 12.39 8.50 -5.88
N MET A 224 13.29 8.22 -6.83
CA MET A 224 14.62 7.72 -6.51
C MET A 224 15.51 8.78 -5.85
N PHE A 225 15.38 10.06 -6.25
CA PHE A 225 16.01 11.17 -5.55
C PHE A 225 15.53 11.25 -4.09
N GLN A 226 14.21 11.22 -3.87
CA GLN A 226 13.65 11.27 -2.53
C GLN A 226 14.15 10.09 -1.69
N LYS A 227 14.06 8.86 -2.21
CA LYS A 227 14.55 7.65 -1.53
C LYS A 227 16.00 7.79 -1.07
N LYS A 228 16.89 8.29 -1.95
CA LYS A 228 18.32 8.48 -1.65
C LYS A 228 18.56 9.57 -0.59
N THR A 229 17.76 10.61 -0.58
CA THR A 229 17.96 11.82 0.25
C THR A 229 17.03 11.88 1.46
N PHE A 230 16.14 10.91 1.63
CA PHE A 230 15.04 10.93 2.59
C PHE A 230 15.52 11.16 4.03
N VAL A 231 16.59 10.49 4.45
CA VAL A 231 17.15 10.61 5.81
C VAL A 231 17.56 12.05 6.14
N VAL A 232 17.93 12.85 5.14
CA VAL A 232 18.29 14.26 5.31
C VAL A 232 17.08 15.18 5.12
N LEU A 233 16.29 14.97 4.08
CA LEU A 233 15.14 15.82 3.76
C LEU A 233 14.01 15.71 4.81
N MET A 234 13.76 14.50 5.31
CA MET A 234 12.67 14.23 6.25
C MET A 234 12.77 15.07 7.53
N PRO A 235 13.86 15.05 8.33
CA PRO A 235 13.89 15.83 9.57
C PRO A 235 13.78 17.33 9.30
N MET A 236 14.34 17.81 8.18
CA MET A 236 14.25 19.21 7.78
C MET A 236 12.83 19.62 7.42
N ILE A 237 12.16 18.88 6.54
CA ILE A 237 10.85 19.24 5.99
C ILE A 237 9.71 18.88 6.95
N ALA A 238 9.78 17.71 7.60
CA ALA A 238 8.70 17.24 8.46
C ALA A 238 8.69 17.91 9.84
N PHE A 239 9.84 18.37 10.35
CA PHE A 239 9.95 18.85 11.73
C PHE A 239 10.64 20.21 11.87
N LEU A 240 11.85 20.39 11.35
CA LEU A 240 12.62 21.61 11.65
C LEU A 240 12.07 22.85 10.95
N LEU A 241 11.77 22.80 9.64
CA LEU A 241 11.20 23.92 8.90
C LEU A 241 9.79 24.30 9.42
N PRO A 242 8.88 23.34 9.69
CA PRO A 242 7.59 23.62 10.31
C PRO A 242 7.67 24.40 11.62
N ALA A 243 8.69 24.16 12.46
CA ALA A 243 8.92 24.89 13.70
C ALA A 243 9.67 26.22 13.49
N TYR A 244 10.64 26.24 12.57
CA TYR A 244 11.52 27.38 12.33
C TYR A 244 10.80 28.55 11.66
N ILE A 245 9.90 28.28 10.71
CA ILE A 245 9.17 29.32 9.99
C ILE A 245 8.34 30.19 10.95
N PRO A 246 7.49 29.63 11.84
CA PRO A 246 6.78 30.42 12.83
C PRO A 246 7.69 31.23 13.75
N TYR A 247 8.76 30.58 14.23
CA TYR A 247 9.75 31.22 15.10
C TYR A 247 10.37 32.45 14.45
N LYS A 248 10.73 32.36 13.17
CA LYS A 248 11.42 33.44 12.46
C LYS A 248 10.49 34.50 11.91
N MET A 249 9.33 34.11 11.39
CA MET A 249 8.47 34.99 10.59
C MET A 249 7.51 35.83 11.42
N TRP A 250 6.99 35.30 12.54
CA TRP A 250 6.06 36.02 13.40
C TRP A 250 6.41 35.94 14.90
N GLY A 251 7.61 35.47 15.24
CA GLY A 251 8.14 35.53 16.60
C GLY A 251 7.54 34.49 17.56
N GLU A 252 7.02 33.38 17.05
CA GLU A 252 6.51 32.28 17.86
C GLU A 252 7.61 31.63 18.70
N SER A 253 7.28 30.99 19.82
CA SER A 253 8.22 30.11 20.51
C SER A 253 8.61 28.93 19.61
N PHE A 254 9.92 28.72 19.38
CA PHE A 254 10.38 27.57 18.59
C PHE A 254 9.80 26.25 19.09
N TRP A 255 9.78 26.04 20.41
CA TRP A 255 9.21 24.83 21.00
C TRP A 255 7.69 24.78 20.91
N GLY A 256 7.01 25.92 21.01
CA GLY A 256 5.56 25.99 20.76
C GLY A 256 5.21 25.56 19.34
N ALA A 257 5.91 26.12 18.34
CA ALA A 257 5.79 25.76 16.94
C ALA A 257 6.19 24.30 16.67
N PHE A 258 7.23 23.79 17.33
CA PHE A 258 7.65 22.40 17.20
C PHE A 258 6.57 21.43 17.68
N TYR A 259 6.00 21.64 18.87
CA TYR A 259 4.95 20.77 19.37
C TYR A 259 3.65 20.84 18.54
N VAL A 260 3.28 22.02 18.03
CA VAL A 260 2.02 22.18 17.26
C VAL A 260 2.21 21.90 15.78
N SER A 261 3.04 22.68 15.08
CA SER A 261 3.22 22.61 13.62
C SER A 261 4.00 21.39 13.14
N SER A 262 4.72 20.72 14.06
CA SER A 262 5.45 19.49 13.75
C SER A 262 4.81 18.27 14.38
N MET A 263 4.83 18.15 15.71
CA MET A 263 4.43 16.90 16.39
C MET A 263 2.93 16.63 16.36
N LEU A 264 2.11 17.57 16.82
CA LEU A 264 0.65 17.43 16.79
C LEU A 264 0.14 17.25 15.36
N ARG A 265 0.59 18.10 14.43
CA ARG A 265 0.22 17.99 13.01
C ARG A 265 0.61 16.64 12.41
N TYR A 266 1.80 16.12 12.71
CA TYR A 266 2.24 14.80 12.25
C TYR A 266 1.37 13.68 12.82
N VAL A 267 1.05 13.70 14.11
CA VAL A 267 0.16 12.70 14.75
C VAL A 267 -1.25 12.73 14.16
N ILE A 268 -1.82 13.92 13.93
CA ILE A 268 -3.13 14.06 13.27
C ILE A 268 -3.09 13.46 11.86
N SER A 269 -2.03 13.77 11.08
CA SER A 269 -1.83 13.20 9.74
C SER A 269 -1.75 11.68 9.76
N LEU A 270 -0.97 11.10 10.70
CA LEU A 270 -0.83 9.66 10.87
C LEU A 270 -2.17 8.99 11.18
N HIS A 271 -2.91 9.49 12.18
CA HIS A 271 -4.21 8.90 12.53
C HIS A 271 -5.23 9.03 11.40
N GLY A 272 -5.19 10.12 10.63
CA GLY A 272 -6.01 10.28 9.43
C GLY A 272 -5.76 9.16 8.42
N THR A 273 -4.49 8.86 8.11
CA THR A 273 -4.13 7.74 7.22
C THR A 273 -4.46 6.38 7.85
N TRP A 274 -4.14 6.17 9.12
CA TRP A 274 -4.34 4.89 9.80
C TRP A 274 -5.81 4.52 9.95
N LEU A 275 -6.72 5.51 9.99
CA LEU A 275 -8.16 5.26 9.92
C LEU A 275 -8.59 4.62 8.60
N VAL A 276 -7.90 4.89 7.48
CA VAL A 276 -8.17 4.24 6.19
C VAL A 276 -7.89 2.73 6.32
N ASN A 277 -6.72 2.36 6.85
CA ASN A 277 -6.33 0.95 7.02
C ASN A 277 -7.20 0.19 8.04
N SER A 278 -7.85 0.91 8.96
CA SER A 278 -8.56 0.32 10.10
C SER A 278 -10.06 0.53 10.01
N ALA A 279 -10.54 1.73 10.30
CA ALA A 279 -11.97 2.04 10.27
C ALA A 279 -12.59 1.78 8.89
N ALA A 280 -11.91 2.13 7.80
CA ALA A 280 -12.44 1.90 6.45
C ALA A 280 -12.36 0.43 5.98
N HIS A 281 -11.77 -0.49 6.75
CA HIS A 281 -11.87 -1.94 6.51
C HIS A 281 -12.86 -2.66 7.44
N ILE A 282 -13.33 -1.98 8.50
CA ILE A 282 -14.11 -2.62 9.56
C ILE A 282 -15.54 -2.06 9.62
N TRP A 283 -15.70 -0.74 9.48
CA TRP A 283 -16.98 -0.06 9.71
C TRP A 283 -17.38 0.84 8.54
N GLY A 284 -18.47 0.47 7.87
CA GLY A 284 -19.08 1.25 6.80
C GLY A 284 -19.94 0.38 5.90
N MET A 285 -20.35 0.95 4.77
CA MET A 285 -21.17 0.27 3.76
C MET A 285 -20.29 -0.36 2.68
N ARG A 286 -20.81 -1.32 1.92
CA ARG A 286 -20.13 -1.97 0.79
C ARG A 286 -20.98 -1.92 -0.48
N PRO A 287 -21.27 -0.71 -0.99
CA PRO A 287 -22.21 -0.52 -2.09
C PRO A 287 -21.73 -1.12 -3.42
N ILE A 288 -20.43 -1.32 -3.61
CA ILE A 288 -19.87 -1.81 -4.87
C ILE A 288 -19.57 -3.32 -4.81
N ASP A 289 -18.92 -3.77 -3.74
CA ASP A 289 -18.59 -5.19 -3.55
C ASP A 289 -18.61 -5.59 -2.06
N LYS A 290 -19.56 -6.43 -1.68
CA LYS A 290 -19.76 -6.89 -0.29
C LYS A 290 -18.83 -8.04 0.12
N GLU A 291 -18.16 -8.68 -0.82
CA GLU A 291 -17.30 -9.84 -0.58
C GLU A 291 -15.88 -9.45 -0.12
N ILE A 292 -15.54 -8.16 -0.26
CA ILE A 292 -14.27 -7.58 0.24
C ILE A 292 -14.49 -6.84 1.56
N SER A 293 -13.46 -6.76 2.40
CA SER A 293 -13.55 -6.04 3.67
C SER A 293 -13.66 -4.51 3.59
N PRO A 294 -13.03 -3.80 2.62
CA PRO A 294 -13.07 -2.35 2.52
C PRO A 294 -14.50 -1.81 2.48
N THR A 295 -14.70 -0.65 3.09
CA THR A 295 -16.00 -0.03 3.32
C THR A 295 -15.98 1.44 2.96
N GLU A 296 -17.13 1.97 2.55
CA GLU A 296 -17.37 3.40 2.47
C GLU A 296 -17.63 3.95 3.87
N ASN A 297 -16.78 4.89 4.29
CA ASN A 297 -16.88 5.54 5.59
C ASN A 297 -16.79 7.07 5.45
N TYR A 298 -17.94 7.74 5.60
CA TYR A 298 -18.06 9.20 5.46
C TYR A 298 -17.13 9.97 6.41
N PHE A 299 -16.97 9.50 7.66
CA PHE A 299 -16.09 10.18 8.61
C PHE A 299 -14.64 10.11 8.12
N VAL A 300 -14.20 8.92 7.71
CA VAL A 300 -12.85 8.72 7.15
C VAL A 300 -12.64 9.56 5.89
N ALA A 301 -13.65 9.67 5.01
CA ALA A 301 -13.54 10.47 3.79
C ALA A 301 -13.19 11.95 4.07
N HIS A 302 -13.77 12.52 5.14
CA HIS A 302 -13.47 13.90 5.54
C HIS A 302 -12.09 14.04 6.19
N VAL A 303 -11.74 13.18 7.15
CA VAL A 303 -10.47 13.30 7.87
C VAL A 303 -9.26 12.87 7.05
N ALA A 304 -9.46 11.99 6.06
CA ALA A 304 -8.46 11.50 5.13
C ALA A 304 -8.58 12.12 3.73
N PHE A 305 -9.26 13.27 3.60
CA PHE A 305 -9.25 14.10 2.38
C PHE A 305 -9.71 13.41 1.08
N GLY A 306 -10.54 12.38 1.15
CA GLY A 306 -10.96 11.59 -0.02
C GLY A 306 -10.85 10.09 0.13
N GLU A 307 -10.01 9.59 1.05
CA GLU A 307 -9.64 8.17 1.02
C GLU A 307 -10.60 7.24 1.80
N GLY A 308 -11.73 7.76 2.27
CA GLY A 308 -12.74 6.98 2.99
C GLY A 308 -13.75 6.26 2.11
N TRP A 309 -13.73 6.48 0.80
CA TRP A 309 -14.54 5.76 -0.17
C TRP A 309 -13.86 4.44 -0.56
N HIS A 310 -13.60 3.62 0.46
CA HIS A 310 -12.59 2.57 0.37
C HIS A 310 -13.10 1.28 -0.29
N ASN A 311 -14.41 1.01 -0.24
CA ASN A 311 -15.02 -0.10 -0.97
C ASN A 311 -14.91 0.16 -2.48
N TYR A 312 -15.28 1.36 -2.93
CA TYR A 312 -15.12 1.80 -4.30
C TYR A 312 -13.65 1.75 -4.73
N HIS A 313 -12.76 2.30 -3.91
CA HIS A 313 -11.33 2.35 -4.22
C HIS A 313 -10.71 0.96 -4.40
N HIS A 314 -11.04 -0.02 -3.56
CA HIS A 314 -10.50 -1.38 -3.71
C HIS A 314 -11.06 -2.12 -4.92
N VAL A 315 -12.28 -1.79 -5.35
CA VAL A 315 -12.84 -2.36 -6.59
C VAL A 315 -12.25 -1.71 -7.84
N PHE A 316 -12.03 -0.39 -7.80
CA PHE A 316 -11.48 0.39 -8.92
C PHE A 316 -10.23 1.18 -8.50
N PRO A 317 -9.11 0.50 -8.18
CA PRO A 317 -7.93 1.16 -7.61
C PRO A 317 -7.26 2.15 -8.57
N TRP A 318 -7.55 2.03 -9.87
CA TRP A 318 -7.03 2.88 -10.93
C TRP A 318 -7.84 4.17 -11.18
N ASP A 319 -8.98 4.38 -10.50
CA ASP A 319 -9.75 5.62 -10.61
C ASP A 319 -9.07 6.78 -9.87
N TYR A 320 -8.84 7.90 -10.57
CA TYR A 320 -8.11 9.06 -10.02
C TYR A 320 -8.86 9.79 -8.90
N LYS A 321 -10.18 9.62 -8.82
CA LYS A 321 -10.98 10.19 -7.75
C LYS A 321 -10.95 9.32 -6.50
N ALA A 322 -10.61 8.03 -6.64
CA ALA A 322 -10.78 7.01 -5.59
C ALA A 322 -12.21 7.00 -4.99
N ALA A 323 -13.20 7.46 -5.75
CA ALA A 323 -14.58 7.65 -5.32
C ALA A 323 -15.51 7.74 -6.53
N GLU A 324 -16.76 7.31 -6.36
CA GLU A 324 -17.78 7.50 -7.39
C GLU A 324 -18.17 8.99 -7.53
N LEU A 325 -18.48 9.63 -6.40
CA LEU A 325 -19.08 10.97 -6.32
C LEU A 325 -18.13 12.06 -6.87
N GLY A 326 -18.65 12.90 -7.77
CA GLY A 326 -17.92 14.00 -8.42
C GLY A 326 -18.11 15.39 -7.81
N ASN A 327 -18.78 15.52 -6.66
CA ASN A 327 -19.13 16.81 -6.06
C ASN A 327 -18.11 17.32 -5.00
N TYR A 328 -16.92 16.70 -4.94
CA TYR A 328 -15.83 16.96 -3.98
C TYR A 328 -16.18 16.82 -2.50
N TYR A 329 -17.41 16.44 -2.16
CA TYR A 329 -17.82 16.27 -0.77
C TYR A 329 -17.03 15.12 -0.14
N GLY A 330 -16.27 15.44 0.92
CA GLY A 330 -15.33 14.48 1.51
C GLY A 330 -14.22 14.01 0.56
N ASN A 331 -13.86 14.77 -0.48
CA ASN A 331 -12.79 14.41 -1.42
C ASN A 331 -12.03 15.63 -1.96
N LEU A 332 -11.30 16.30 -1.05
CA LEU A 332 -10.48 17.47 -1.40
C LEU A 332 -9.35 17.12 -2.38
N THR A 333 -8.84 15.89 -2.32
CA THR A 333 -7.78 15.42 -3.21
C THR A 333 -8.22 15.48 -4.68
N THR A 334 -9.44 15.04 -5.00
CA THR A 334 -9.97 15.14 -6.36
C THR A 334 -10.07 16.59 -6.82
N ALA A 335 -10.56 17.50 -5.96
CA ALA A 335 -10.61 18.93 -6.29
C ALA A 335 -9.22 19.51 -6.60
N MET A 336 -8.19 19.13 -5.85
CA MET A 336 -6.81 19.51 -6.13
C MET A 336 -6.34 18.95 -7.48
N LEU A 337 -6.62 17.68 -7.78
CA LEU A 337 -6.20 17.05 -9.03
C LEU A 337 -6.89 17.68 -10.24
N ASP A 338 -8.17 18.01 -10.14
CA ASP A 338 -8.92 18.68 -11.20
C ASP A 338 -8.38 20.11 -11.44
N PHE A 339 -8.02 20.84 -10.36
CA PHE A 339 -7.33 22.12 -10.49
C PHE A 339 -5.96 21.97 -11.17
N MET A 340 -5.15 20.98 -10.76
CA MET A 340 -3.85 20.70 -11.37
C MET A 340 -3.98 20.29 -12.84
N ALA A 341 -5.05 19.59 -13.20
CA ALA A 341 -5.36 19.24 -14.58
C ALA A 341 -5.80 20.45 -15.40
N TRP A 342 -6.57 21.36 -14.79
CA TRP A 342 -6.98 22.61 -15.40
C TRP A 342 -5.78 23.51 -15.76
N ILE A 343 -4.79 23.63 -14.87
CA ILE A 343 -3.53 24.35 -15.15
C ILE A 343 -2.50 23.52 -15.93
N GLY A 344 -2.88 22.31 -16.38
CA GLY A 344 -2.06 21.46 -17.24
C GLY A 344 -0.84 20.81 -16.55
N GLN A 345 -0.83 20.69 -15.23
CA GLN A 345 0.18 19.96 -14.44
C GLN A 345 -0.16 18.48 -14.24
N ALA A 346 -1.44 18.13 -14.22
CA ALA A 346 -1.95 16.76 -14.26
C ALA A 346 -2.63 16.46 -15.60
N TYR A 347 -2.58 15.22 -16.05
CA TYR A 347 -3.17 14.76 -17.32
C TYR A 347 -3.39 13.25 -17.28
N ASP A 348 -4.05 12.68 -18.29
CA ASP A 348 -4.32 11.25 -18.40
C ASP A 348 -5.07 10.69 -17.16
N LEU A 349 -6.04 11.45 -16.64
CA LEU A 349 -6.80 11.13 -15.44
C LEU A 349 -7.82 10.03 -15.79
N LYS A 350 -7.71 8.86 -15.16
CA LYS A 350 -8.55 7.69 -15.45
C LYS A 350 -9.73 7.65 -14.51
N THR A 351 -10.94 7.54 -15.05
CA THR A 351 -12.14 7.36 -14.24
C THR A 351 -13.06 6.29 -14.79
N VAL A 352 -13.75 5.61 -13.87
CA VAL A 352 -14.71 4.55 -14.16
C VAL A 352 -15.99 5.18 -14.73
N SER A 353 -16.57 4.56 -15.77
CA SER A 353 -17.86 5.00 -16.31
C SER A 353 -18.99 4.68 -15.32
N LYS A 354 -20.02 5.55 -15.28
CA LYS A 354 -21.19 5.36 -14.42
C LYS A 354 -21.86 3.99 -14.63
N GLU A 355 -21.99 3.58 -15.88
CA GLU A 355 -22.57 2.28 -16.24
C GLU A 355 -21.77 1.10 -15.69
N MET A 356 -20.44 1.19 -15.64
CA MET A 356 -19.60 0.15 -15.03
C MET A 356 -19.81 0.08 -13.51
N VAL A 357 -19.87 1.24 -12.84
CA VAL A 357 -20.17 1.31 -11.40
C VAL A 357 -21.53 0.69 -11.09
N GLU A 358 -22.57 1.11 -11.82
CA GLU A 358 -23.95 0.60 -11.63
C GLU A 358 -24.04 -0.91 -11.87
N ARG A 359 -23.40 -1.43 -12.93
CA ARG A 359 -23.35 -2.88 -13.20
C ARG A 359 -22.60 -3.64 -12.11
N ARG A 360 -21.48 -3.11 -11.61
CA ARG A 360 -20.71 -3.76 -10.55
C ARG A 360 -21.51 -3.77 -9.24
N ALA A 361 -22.07 -2.64 -8.85
CA ALA A 361 -22.92 -2.52 -7.66
C ALA A 361 -24.14 -3.45 -7.70
N ALA A 362 -24.80 -3.59 -8.86
CA ALA A 362 -25.91 -4.53 -9.02
C ALA A 362 -25.48 -6.01 -8.90
N ARG A 363 -24.23 -6.33 -9.29
CA ARG A 363 -23.69 -7.71 -9.27
C ARG A 363 -23.18 -8.13 -7.89
N THR A 364 -22.42 -7.25 -7.22
CA THR A 364 -21.67 -7.59 -6.00
C THR A 364 -21.95 -6.69 -4.80
N GLY A 365 -22.70 -5.61 -4.97
CA GLY A 365 -22.98 -4.66 -3.89
C GLY A 365 -23.85 -5.25 -2.77
N ASP A 366 -23.79 -4.61 -1.60
CA ASP A 366 -24.62 -4.94 -0.43
C ASP A 366 -26.06 -4.38 -0.49
N GLY A 367 -26.41 -3.70 -1.58
CA GLY A 367 -27.73 -3.09 -1.79
C GLY A 367 -27.86 -1.66 -1.26
N THR A 368 -26.82 -1.06 -0.68
CA THR A 368 -26.89 0.35 -0.23
C THR A 368 -26.64 1.37 -1.33
N HIS A 369 -26.24 0.92 -2.53
CA HIS A 369 -25.97 1.79 -3.67
C HIS A 369 -27.28 2.37 -4.26
N SER A 370 -27.29 3.69 -4.52
CA SER A 370 -28.51 4.41 -4.95
C SER A 370 -29.19 3.88 -6.21
N SER A 371 -28.45 3.28 -7.14
CA SER A 371 -29.01 2.68 -8.36
C SER A 371 -29.76 1.35 -8.12
N VAL A 372 -29.56 0.72 -6.96
CA VAL A 372 -30.17 -0.57 -6.58
C VAL A 372 -31.18 -0.37 -5.44
N SER A 373 -31.02 0.68 -4.63
CA SER A 373 -31.93 1.09 -3.56
C SER A 373 -33.30 1.51 -4.12
N GLY A 374 -34.24 0.57 -4.24
CA GLY A 374 -35.64 0.85 -4.61
C GLY A 374 -36.25 -0.05 -5.69
N HIS A 375 -35.52 -1.02 -6.22
CA HIS A 375 -36.13 -2.10 -7.01
C HIS A 375 -36.47 -3.27 -6.08
N ASP A 376 -37.74 -3.67 -6.04
CA ASP A 376 -38.19 -4.86 -5.31
C ASP A 376 -37.27 -6.04 -5.64
N HIS A 377 -36.68 -6.65 -4.61
CA HIS A 377 -35.84 -7.84 -4.71
C HIS A 377 -36.66 -9.08 -5.10
N HIS A 378 -37.24 -9.08 -6.29
CA HIS A 378 -37.87 -10.22 -6.90
C HIS A 378 -37.47 -10.28 -8.37
N GLN A 379 -36.23 -10.66 -8.65
CA GLN A 379 -35.86 -11.54 -9.77
C GLN A 379 -34.34 -11.77 -9.83
N ASN A 380 -33.97 -12.99 -10.23
CA ASN A 380 -32.63 -13.50 -10.52
C ASN A 380 -31.75 -13.95 -9.35
N GLN A 381 -32.26 -14.90 -8.57
CA GLN A 381 -31.43 -15.98 -8.01
C GLN A 381 -31.27 -17.14 -8.99
N HIS A 382 -30.77 -16.92 -10.22
CA HIS A 382 -30.38 -18.04 -11.07
C HIS A 382 -29.09 -17.74 -11.84
N ASN A 383 -28.11 -18.61 -11.62
CA ASN A 383 -26.76 -18.68 -12.22
C ASN A 383 -25.75 -17.60 -11.84
N HIS A 384 -25.13 -17.75 -10.66
CA HIS A 384 -23.77 -17.27 -10.43
C HIS A 384 -22.86 -18.45 -10.11
N HIS A 385 -22.14 -18.93 -11.13
CA HIS A 385 -20.94 -19.71 -10.90
C HIS A 385 -19.91 -18.79 -10.24
N HIS A 386 -19.73 -18.96 -8.93
CA HIS A 386 -18.72 -18.29 -8.14
C HIS A 386 -17.33 -18.80 -8.56
N HIS A 387 -16.63 -18.02 -9.38
CA HIS A 387 -15.18 -18.10 -9.52
C HIS A 387 -14.56 -16.85 -8.90
N HIS A 388 -14.60 -16.75 -7.57
CA HIS A 388 -13.71 -15.84 -6.84
C HIS A 388 -12.36 -16.53 -6.71
N HIS A 389 -11.49 -16.32 -7.69
CA HIS A 389 -10.09 -16.60 -7.49
C HIS A 389 -9.52 -15.47 -6.62
N HIS A 390 -9.19 -15.77 -5.36
CA HIS A 390 -8.39 -14.92 -4.46
C HIS A 390 -6.96 -14.63 -4.99
N GLY A 391 -6.72 -14.79 -6.29
CA GLY A 391 -5.43 -14.65 -6.97
C GLY A 391 -5.30 -13.43 -7.87
N ASP A 392 -6.40 -12.71 -8.15
CA ASP A 392 -6.48 -11.73 -9.24
C ASP A 392 -6.84 -10.30 -8.78
N GLU A 393 -6.63 -9.95 -7.51
CA GLU A 393 -6.78 -8.56 -7.06
C GLU A 393 -5.76 -7.66 -7.79
N VAL A 394 -6.10 -6.41 -8.06
CA VAL A 394 -5.28 -5.49 -8.86
C VAL A 394 -4.76 -4.36 -8.00
N TRP A 395 -3.51 -3.97 -8.20
CA TRP A 395 -2.96 -2.83 -7.47
C TRP A 395 -3.24 -1.50 -8.17
N GLY A 396 -3.57 -1.44 -9.46
CA GLY A 396 -3.78 -0.17 -10.17
C GLY A 396 -3.63 -0.25 -11.69
N TRP A 397 -3.44 0.91 -12.35
CA TRP A 397 -3.42 1.00 -13.80
C TRP A 397 -2.16 0.39 -14.42
N GLY A 398 -2.36 -0.55 -15.35
CA GLY A 398 -1.26 -1.27 -16.01
C GLY A 398 -0.70 -2.43 -15.19
N ASP A 399 -1.41 -2.84 -14.14
CA ASP A 399 -1.21 -4.15 -13.52
C ASP A 399 -1.46 -5.25 -14.58
N LYS A 400 -0.62 -6.29 -14.58
CA LYS A 400 -0.72 -7.42 -15.51
C LYS A 400 -2.02 -8.22 -15.33
N ASP A 401 -2.60 -8.18 -14.13
CA ASP A 401 -3.81 -8.92 -13.78
C ASP A 401 -5.06 -8.03 -13.95
N MET A 402 -4.91 -6.84 -14.55
CA MET A 402 -6.02 -5.90 -14.75
C MET A 402 -7.07 -6.46 -15.73
N PRO A 403 -8.37 -6.51 -15.35
CA PRO A 403 -9.41 -7.00 -16.24
C PRO A 403 -9.53 -6.18 -17.53
N GLN A 404 -9.74 -6.85 -18.66
CA GLN A 404 -9.96 -6.19 -19.94
C GLN A 404 -11.22 -5.29 -19.91
N GLU A 405 -12.24 -5.67 -19.12
CA GLU A 405 -13.44 -4.85 -18.92
C GLU A 405 -13.09 -3.47 -18.35
N ASP A 406 -12.23 -3.41 -17.33
CA ASP A 406 -11.78 -2.17 -16.71
C ASP A 406 -11.00 -1.30 -17.68
N VAL A 407 -10.07 -1.89 -18.43
CA VAL A 407 -9.27 -1.16 -19.42
C VAL A 407 -10.15 -0.53 -20.50
N LEU A 408 -11.15 -1.26 -20.98
CA LEU A 408 -12.06 -0.79 -22.03
C LEU A 408 -13.12 0.19 -21.51
N GLY A 409 -13.56 0.04 -20.27
CA GLY A 409 -14.57 0.90 -19.65
C GLY A 409 -14.02 2.15 -18.96
N ALA A 410 -12.70 2.29 -18.88
CA ALA A 410 -12.03 3.47 -18.36
C ALA A 410 -12.22 4.67 -19.29
N THR A 411 -12.71 5.77 -18.74
CA THR A 411 -12.71 7.08 -19.38
C THR A 411 -11.44 7.82 -19.01
N ILE A 412 -10.69 8.28 -20.02
CA ILE A 412 -9.45 9.05 -19.80
C ILE A 412 -9.71 10.52 -20.12
N ILE A 413 -9.56 11.36 -19.11
CA ILE A 413 -9.76 12.81 -19.14
C ILE A 413 -8.41 13.50 -19.34
N LYS A 414 -8.38 14.59 -20.11
CA LYS A 414 -7.17 15.37 -20.43
C LYS A 414 -6.04 14.47 -20.96
N LYS A 415 -6.31 13.71 -22.02
CA LYS A 415 -5.27 12.93 -22.73
C LYS A 415 -4.13 13.87 -23.13
N SER A 416 -2.89 13.40 -22.99
CA SER A 416 -1.77 14.09 -23.63
C SER A 416 -1.91 13.93 -25.14
N ASP A 417 -1.74 15.04 -25.87
CA ASP A 417 -1.60 15.02 -27.33
C ASP A 417 -0.41 14.15 -27.79
#